data_AF-A0A8H6YTS4-F1
#
_entry.id   AF-A0A8H6YTS4-F1
#
_cell.length_a   1.000
_cell.length_b   1.000
_cell.length_c   1.000
_cell.angle_alpha   90.00
_cell.angle_beta   90.00
_cell.angle_gamma   90.00
#
_symmetry.space_group_name_H-M   'P 1'
#
loop_
_entity.id
_entity.type
_entity.pdbx_description
1 polymer ?
#
loop_
_entity_poly.entity_id
_entity_poly.type
_entity_poly.pdbx_seq_one_letter_code
_entity_poly.pdbx_strand_id
1 'polypeptide(L)'
;MSPSLASSIVAAVLDAVSVTGTAARAINLQILDLLDNSPRPLVYTVLAFLCLLPVLDLCAAAAWKYREGTVPAMEDNVIPQAVAAAGQEILPFPTKAGGTEQRTLTGKKLDELKDMCRDYGLFVSGNKSVLLDRLRVFSKKFCDDPTSCDPTHVRRRAHKGPRDGPKKSQPKQSAARRAAVIDTERVTERSKDTRTTDEIEDLLSWADRTRARLPYKPAQKNSPVPSAFQVASPPDRSLHDRMQELENRIAAITTLGAPGVGQWTSDASAVFTPAEYVVYDHTFESLHNFSDINLSFNPPGAAAWSPLSISDNLHITGSSTHPTAPSQSVNATVPTAPSCSSNASPTTASKASRSIHLGDGTAVTINDVSRITVPATSFAANIERLNQMWDDTSTHWKNDSVITIDNHAIALIYWPQIFKKTGLWSAHKSNWTEWKFLVERYRQGTPDEFWSTFRSDGGGKMSYTAICAALRKERKGGDKELAAKAREEYGDEFKVKFSYWDSKTNTQKVMSKASSIAKEYKRLKGL
;
A
#
# COMPACT_ATOMS: atom_id res chain seq x y z
N MET A 1 -22.32 -21.51 -46.49
CA MET A 1 -23.32 -20.44 -46.64
C MET A 1 -22.58 -19.20 -47.12
N SER A 2 -22.94 -18.60 -48.26
CA SER A 2 -22.26 -17.39 -48.73
C SER A 2 -22.60 -16.20 -47.81
N PRO A 3 -21.67 -15.29 -47.54
CA PRO A 3 -21.90 -14.13 -46.66
C PRO A 3 -23.05 -13.23 -47.14
N SER A 4 -23.33 -13.25 -48.44
CA SER A 4 -24.50 -12.59 -49.04
C SER A 4 -25.83 -13.09 -48.49
N LEU A 5 -25.99 -14.40 -48.29
CA LEU A 5 -27.24 -14.98 -47.79
C LEU A 5 -27.45 -14.64 -46.31
N ALA A 6 -26.38 -14.68 -45.51
CA ALA A 6 -26.44 -14.31 -44.10
C ALA A 6 -26.82 -12.82 -43.90
N SER A 7 -26.26 -11.93 -44.73
CA SER A 7 -26.61 -10.50 -44.69
C SER A 7 -28.06 -10.24 -45.10
N SER A 8 -28.58 -10.98 -46.07
CA SER A 8 -29.97 -10.84 -46.52
C SER A 8 -30.98 -11.31 -45.46
N ILE A 9 -30.62 -12.36 -44.69
CA ILE A 9 -31.46 -12.84 -43.59
C ILE A 9 -31.48 -11.82 -42.44
N VAL A 10 -30.33 -11.23 -42.08
CA VAL A 10 -30.26 -10.21 -41.02
C VAL A 10 -31.06 -8.96 -41.41
N ALA A 11 -31.00 -8.52 -42.67
CA ALA A 11 -31.79 -7.40 -43.16
C ALA A 11 -33.31 -7.67 -43.08
N ALA A 12 -33.74 -8.86 -43.48
CA ALA A 12 -35.15 -9.26 -43.41
C ALA A 12 -35.68 -9.35 -41.96
N VAL A 13 -34.84 -9.80 -41.01
CA VAL A 13 -35.19 -9.83 -39.58
C VAL A 13 -35.31 -8.41 -39.01
N LEU A 14 -34.43 -7.49 -39.40
CA LEU A 14 -34.48 -6.10 -38.95
C LEU A 14 -35.71 -5.35 -39.49
N ASP A 15 -36.08 -5.56 -40.77
CA ASP A 15 -37.29 -4.97 -41.35
C ASP A 15 -38.56 -5.49 -40.67
N ALA A 16 -38.59 -6.79 -40.35
CA ALA A 16 -39.73 -7.42 -39.67
C ALA A 16 -39.95 -6.92 -38.22
N VAL A 17 -38.88 -6.53 -37.53
CA VAL A 17 -38.96 -5.96 -36.16
C VAL A 17 -39.53 -4.54 -36.16
N SER A 18 -39.52 -3.83 -37.29
CA SER A 18 -40.07 -2.46 -37.38
C SER A 18 -41.61 -2.39 -37.46
N VAL A 19 -42.30 -3.52 -37.71
CA VAL A 19 -43.75 -3.55 -37.88
C VAL A 19 -44.43 -4.01 -36.59
N THR A 20 -45.02 -3.08 -35.84
CA THR A 20 -45.76 -3.39 -34.61
C THR A 20 -47.22 -3.73 -34.91
N GLY A 21 -47.69 -4.84 -34.35
CA GLY A 21 -49.06 -5.33 -34.48
C GLY A 21 -49.13 -6.77 -35.00
N THR A 22 -50.33 -7.36 -34.90
CA THR A 22 -50.76 -8.75 -35.14
C THR A 22 -50.03 -9.58 -36.24
N ALA A 23 -49.33 -8.96 -37.19
CA ALA A 23 -48.41 -9.61 -38.13
C ALA A 23 -47.21 -10.32 -37.48
N ALA A 24 -46.78 -9.92 -36.28
CA ALA A 24 -45.63 -10.52 -35.59
C ALA A 24 -45.82 -12.02 -35.27
N ARG A 25 -47.06 -12.49 -35.12
CA ARG A 25 -47.35 -13.92 -34.87
C ARG A 25 -47.19 -14.79 -36.11
N ALA A 26 -47.50 -14.27 -37.30
CA ALA A 26 -47.37 -15.04 -38.55
C ALA A 26 -45.90 -15.21 -38.95
N ILE A 27 -45.08 -14.19 -38.70
CA ILE A 27 -43.63 -14.21 -39.01
C ILE A 27 -42.87 -15.17 -38.08
N ASN A 28 -43.29 -15.30 -36.81
CA ASN A 28 -42.65 -16.20 -35.85
C ASN A 28 -42.75 -17.68 -36.27
N LEU A 29 -43.82 -18.08 -36.97
CA LEU A 29 -43.98 -19.46 -37.45
C LEU A 29 -43.12 -19.74 -38.69
N GLN A 30 -42.91 -18.77 -39.58
CA GLN A 30 -42.01 -18.93 -40.74
C GLN A 30 -40.53 -18.96 -40.34
N ILE A 31 -40.15 -18.23 -39.28
CA ILE A 31 -38.77 -18.25 -38.76
C ILE A 31 -38.44 -19.62 -38.14
N LEU A 32 -39.40 -20.28 -37.50
CA LEU A 32 -39.19 -21.62 -36.92
C LEU A 32 -38.94 -22.69 -38.00
N ASP A 33 -39.66 -22.63 -39.13
CA ASP A 33 -39.43 -23.54 -40.27
C ASP A 33 -38.05 -23.34 -40.94
N LEU A 34 -37.55 -22.10 -40.96
CA LEU A 34 -36.21 -21.76 -41.47
C LEU A 34 -35.09 -22.20 -40.51
N LEU A 35 -35.37 -22.26 -39.21
CA LEU A 35 -34.40 -22.69 -38.19
C LEU A 35 -34.19 -24.20 -38.20
N ASP A 36 -35.20 -24.99 -38.58
CA ASP A 36 -35.11 -26.46 -38.62
C ASP A 36 -34.12 -26.99 -39.69
N ASN A 37 -33.87 -26.19 -40.75
CA ASN A 37 -32.92 -26.51 -41.81
C ASN A 37 -31.57 -25.80 -41.69
N SER A 38 -31.33 -25.06 -40.60
CA SER A 38 -30.13 -24.23 -40.42
C SER A 38 -29.06 -24.92 -39.56
N PRO A 39 -27.76 -24.68 -39.81
CA PRO A 39 -26.69 -25.25 -39.00
C PRO A 39 -26.78 -24.78 -37.54
N ARG A 40 -26.66 -25.73 -36.60
CA ARG A 40 -26.81 -25.54 -35.14
C ARG A 40 -26.20 -24.25 -34.54
N PRO A 41 -24.98 -23.79 -34.89
CA PRO A 41 -24.44 -22.56 -34.31
C PRO A 41 -25.22 -21.28 -34.68
N LEU A 42 -25.88 -21.26 -35.85
CA LEU A 42 -26.73 -20.15 -36.27
C LEU A 42 -28.07 -20.14 -35.50
N VAL A 43 -28.59 -21.31 -35.17
CA VAL A 43 -29.81 -21.45 -34.36
C VAL A 43 -29.60 -20.86 -32.96
N TYR A 44 -28.45 -21.13 -32.33
CA TYR A 44 -28.15 -20.59 -30.99
C TYR A 44 -27.98 -19.07 -30.97
N THR A 45 -27.41 -18.48 -32.03
CA THR A 45 -27.24 -17.01 -32.10
C THR A 45 -28.56 -16.29 -32.33
N VAL A 46 -29.44 -16.85 -33.18
CA VAL A 46 -30.79 -16.30 -33.39
C VAL A 46 -31.66 -16.46 -32.14
N LEU A 47 -31.62 -17.62 -31.47
CA LEU A 47 -32.33 -17.83 -30.21
C LEU A 47 -31.82 -16.89 -29.10
N ALA A 48 -30.51 -16.68 -29.00
CA ALA A 48 -29.94 -15.74 -28.04
C ALA A 48 -30.43 -14.29 -28.29
N PHE A 49 -30.52 -13.88 -29.55
CA PHE A 49 -31.07 -12.57 -29.91
C PHE A 49 -32.57 -12.45 -29.58
N LEU A 50 -33.37 -13.48 -29.89
CA LEU A 50 -34.80 -13.51 -29.58
C LEU A 50 -35.07 -13.47 -28.07
N CYS A 51 -34.21 -14.09 -27.25
CA CYS A 51 -34.31 -14.01 -25.78
C CYS A 51 -34.00 -12.62 -25.20
N LEU A 52 -33.28 -11.76 -25.93
CA LEU A 52 -32.91 -10.41 -25.47
C LEU A 52 -33.95 -9.33 -25.81
N LEU A 53 -34.81 -9.55 -26.82
CA LEU A 53 -35.86 -8.62 -27.22
C LEU A 53 -36.84 -8.23 -26.09
N PRO A 54 -37.38 -9.15 -25.26
CA PRO A 54 -38.30 -8.76 -24.18
C PRO A 54 -37.61 -7.95 -23.06
N VAL A 55 -36.29 -8.08 -22.90
CA VAL A 55 -35.52 -7.27 -21.95
C VAL A 55 -35.37 -5.84 -22.46
N LEU A 56 -35.14 -5.68 -23.77
CA LEU A 56 -35.06 -4.37 -24.42
C LEU A 56 -36.40 -3.62 -24.39
N ASP A 57 -37.52 -4.31 -24.60
CA ASP A 57 -38.87 -3.72 -24.46
C ASP A 57 -39.17 -3.28 -23.03
N LEU A 58 -38.74 -4.06 -22.03
CA LEU A 58 -38.91 -3.69 -20.62
C LEU A 58 -38.06 -2.45 -20.26
N CYS A 59 -36.85 -2.35 -20.79
CA CYS A 59 -35.99 -1.18 -20.65
C CYS A 59 -36.58 0.06 -21.35
N ALA A 60 -37.14 -0.09 -22.55
CA ALA A 60 -37.79 0.98 -23.29
C ALA A 60 -39.07 1.48 -22.56
N ALA A 61 -39.88 0.57 -22.03
CA ALA A 61 -41.07 0.91 -21.24
C ALA A 61 -40.71 1.60 -19.91
N ALA A 62 -39.61 1.20 -19.26
CA ALA A 62 -39.09 1.86 -18.07
C ALA A 62 -38.55 3.28 -18.36
N ALA A 63 -37.85 3.45 -19.50
CA ALA A 63 -37.38 4.75 -19.95
C ALA A 63 -38.53 5.70 -20.33
N TRP A 64 -39.61 5.15 -20.90
CA TRP A 64 -40.81 5.94 -21.23
C TRP A 64 -41.55 6.41 -19.97
N LYS A 65 -41.70 5.55 -18.96
CA LYS A 65 -42.30 5.93 -17.66
C LYS A 65 -41.49 6.97 -16.88
N TYR A 66 -40.18 7.06 -17.10
CA TYR A 66 -39.33 8.08 -16.47
C TYR A 66 -39.51 9.47 -17.11
N ARG A 67 -40.05 9.54 -18.33
CA ARG A 67 -40.17 10.77 -19.13
C ARG A 67 -41.46 11.57 -18.85
N GLU A 68 -42.49 10.96 -18.25
CA GLU A 68 -43.79 11.61 -17.99
C GLU A 68 -44.02 12.02 -16.51
N GLY A 69 -42.95 12.26 -15.74
CA GLY A 69 -43.06 12.75 -14.37
C GLY A 69 -43.49 14.22 -14.27
N THR A 70 -44.79 14.49 -14.33
CA THR A 70 -45.41 15.74 -13.85
C THR A 70 -45.27 15.84 -12.33
N VAL A 71 -44.44 16.78 -11.85
CA VAL A 71 -44.41 17.21 -10.45
C VAL A 71 -44.92 18.66 -10.41
N PRO A 72 -45.97 18.98 -9.63
CA PRO A 72 -46.41 20.36 -9.48
C PRO A 72 -45.40 21.12 -8.61
N ALA A 73 -45.06 22.33 -9.06
CA ALA A 73 -44.26 23.28 -8.31
C ALA A 73 -44.97 23.61 -6.99
N MET A 74 -44.36 23.25 -5.86
CA MET A 74 -44.74 23.70 -4.54
C MET A 74 -43.48 24.18 -3.82
N GLU A 75 -43.62 25.31 -3.16
CA GLU A 75 -42.59 26.27 -2.81
C GLU A 75 -41.42 25.71 -1.98
N ASP A 76 -40.21 26.11 -2.39
CA ASP A 76 -38.98 25.99 -1.62
C ASP A 76 -39.06 26.86 -0.36
N ASN A 77 -39.14 26.23 0.83
CA ASN A 77 -38.33 26.61 2.02
C ASN A 77 -38.65 25.92 3.37
N VAL A 78 -39.41 24.81 3.45
CA VAL A 78 -39.72 24.22 4.78
C VAL A 78 -39.32 22.74 4.97
N ILE A 79 -38.85 22.04 3.93
CA ILE A 79 -38.64 20.58 3.99
C ILE A 79 -37.24 20.10 4.46
N PRO A 80 -36.12 20.86 4.42
CA PRO A 80 -34.83 20.29 4.85
C PRO A 80 -34.74 19.92 6.34
N GLN A 81 -35.61 20.48 7.19
CA GLN A 81 -35.52 20.29 8.64
C GLN A 81 -36.30 19.05 9.14
N ALA A 82 -37.35 18.61 8.42
CA ALA A 82 -38.15 17.45 8.82
C ALA A 82 -37.59 16.11 8.33
N VAL A 83 -36.92 16.07 7.16
CA VAL A 83 -36.32 14.84 6.62
C VAL A 83 -34.96 14.52 7.28
N ALA A 84 -34.25 15.53 7.80
CA ALA A 84 -33.04 15.31 8.60
C ALA A 84 -33.32 14.70 9.99
N ALA A 85 -34.55 14.82 10.50
CA ALA A 85 -34.97 14.23 11.78
C ALA A 85 -35.33 12.73 11.67
N ALA A 86 -35.69 12.24 10.47
CA ALA A 86 -36.23 10.89 10.29
C ALA A 86 -35.19 9.75 10.26
N GLY A 87 -33.89 10.04 10.36
CA GLY A 87 -32.82 9.03 10.24
C GLY A 87 -31.86 8.94 11.43
N GLN A 88 -32.06 9.76 12.47
CA GLN A 88 -31.21 9.73 13.66
C GLN A 88 -31.77 8.71 14.65
N GLU A 89 -31.12 7.54 14.70
CA GLU A 89 -31.41 6.52 15.70
C GLU A 89 -30.92 7.02 17.06
N ILE A 90 -31.86 7.59 17.83
CA ILE A 90 -31.65 8.05 19.20
C ILE A 90 -31.92 6.87 20.12
N LEU A 91 -30.90 6.44 20.87
CA LEU A 91 -30.98 5.29 21.76
C LEU A 91 -30.72 5.71 23.22
N PRO A 92 -31.47 5.16 24.19
CA PRO A 92 -31.23 5.39 25.61
C PRO A 92 -30.01 4.61 26.11
N PHE A 93 -29.18 5.26 26.91
CA PHE A 93 -28.02 4.69 27.58
C PHE A 93 -27.97 5.09 29.06
N PRO A 94 -27.38 4.26 29.94
CA PRO A 94 -27.16 4.63 31.33
C PRO A 94 -26.11 5.73 31.47
N THR A 95 -26.37 6.70 32.33
CA THR A 95 -25.39 7.70 32.79
C THR A 95 -24.67 7.21 34.05
N LYS A 96 -23.48 7.73 34.31
CA LYS A 96 -22.72 7.43 35.55
C LYS A 96 -23.45 7.84 36.83
N ALA A 97 -24.44 8.74 36.73
CA ALA A 97 -25.26 9.20 37.85
C ALA A 97 -26.52 8.34 38.08
N GLY A 98 -26.70 7.23 37.35
CA GLY A 98 -27.87 6.36 37.48
C GLY A 98 -29.11 6.83 36.71
N GLY A 99 -29.02 7.90 35.92
CA GLY A 99 -30.07 8.35 35.00
C GLY A 99 -29.93 7.75 33.58
N THR A 100 -30.89 8.04 32.70
CA THR A 100 -30.83 7.65 31.28
C THR A 100 -30.51 8.87 30.41
N GLU A 101 -29.55 8.76 29.50
CA GLU A 101 -29.24 9.75 28.47
C GLU A 101 -29.60 9.23 27.08
N GLN A 102 -30.16 10.08 26.22
CA GLN A 102 -30.41 9.77 24.83
C GLN A 102 -29.19 10.14 23.98
N ARG A 103 -28.63 9.19 23.23
CA ARG A 103 -27.47 9.44 22.34
C ARG A 103 -27.76 8.98 20.92
N THR A 104 -27.40 9.82 19.95
CA THR A 104 -27.45 9.49 18.52
C THR A 104 -26.23 8.68 18.10
N LEU A 105 -26.44 7.51 17.49
CA LEU A 105 -25.34 6.69 16.96
C LEU A 105 -24.98 7.03 15.50
N THR A 106 -25.96 7.46 14.71
CA THR A 106 -25.77 7.84 13.30
C THR A 106 -24.81 9.03 13.21
N GLY A 107 -23.79 8.93 12.36
CA GLY A 107 -22.83 10.01 12.12
C GLY A 107 -21.59 10.02 13.03
N LYS A 108 -21.56 9.24 14.12
CA LYS A 108 -20.37 9.16 14.99
C LYS A 108 -19.14 8.59 14.27
N LYS A 109 -17.97 9.13 14.58
CA LYS A 109 -16.67 8.62 14.09
C LYS A 109 -16.31 7.30 14.78
N LEU A 110 -15.40 6.52 14.16
CA LEU A 110 -15.02 5.20 14.68
C LEU A 110 -14.45 5.27 16.11
N ASP A 111 -13.64 6.29 16.40
CA ASP A 111 -13.02 6.44 17.72
C ASP A 111 -14.04 6.83 18.80
N GLU A 112 -15.02 7.68 18.48
CA GLU A 112 -16.13 7.98 19.38
C GLU A 112 -16.96 6.73 19.71
N LEU A 113 -17.20 5.84 18.73
CA LEU A 113 -17.89 4.58 18.96
C LEU A 113 -17.09 3.64 19.86
N LYS A 114 -15.75 3.64 19.72
CA LYS A 114 -14.85 2.88 20.59
C LYS A 114 -14.83 3.42 22.02
N ASP A 115 -14.89 4.74 22.17
CA ASP A 115 -14.98 5.41 23.48
C ASP A 115 -16.31 5.06 24.16
N MET A 116 -17.42 5.15 23.45
CA MET A 116 -18.72 4.69 23.96
C MET A 116 -18.69 3.21 24.36
N CYS A 117 -18.10 2.32 23.54
CA CYS A 117 -17.93 0.92 23.92
C CYS A 117 -17.08 0.77 25.20
N ARG A 118 -16.03 1.59 25.40
CA ARG A 118 -15.21 1.55 26.63
C ARG A 118 -16.00 2.01 27.85
N ASP A 119 -16.76 3.10 27.72
CA ASP A 119 -17.57 3.65 28.80
C ASP A 119 -18.62 2.66 29.32
N TYR A 120 -19.20 1.86 28.42
CA TYR A 120 -20.17 0.81 28.76
C TYR A 120 -19.55 -0.59 28.97
N GLY A 121 -18.21 -0.71 29.01
CA GLY A 121 -17.53 -1.99 29.26
C GLY A 121 -17.67 -3.04 28.14
N LEU A 122 -17.98 -2.62 26.91
CA LEU A 122 -18.13 -3.46 25.72
C LEU A 122 -16.80 -3.70 24.99
N PHE A 123 -16.75 -4.71 24.12
CA PHE A 123 -15.57 -4.99 23.29
C PHE A 123 -15.34 -3.89 22.25
N VAL A 124 -14.10 -3.38 22.19
CA VAL A 124 -13.67 -2.23 21.37
C VAL A 124 -13.15 -2.65 19.97
N SER A 125 -13.07 -3.95 19.67
CA SER A 125 -12.55 -4.47 18.40
C SER A 125 -13.63 -4.67 17.34
N GLY A 126 -13.37 -4.25 16.10
CA GLY A 126 -14.30 -4.45 14.98
C GLY A 126 -14.29 -3.27 14.00
N ASN A 127 -14.99 -3.44 12.88
CA ASN A 127 -15.31 -2.34 11.98
C ASN A 127 -16.46 -1.49 12.57
N LYS A 128 -16.78 -0.37 11.92
CA LYS A 128 -17.81 0.58 12.38
C LYS A 128 -19.17 -0.07 12.61
N SER A 129 -19.62 -0.94 11.71
CA SER A 129 -20.92 -1.62 11.82
C SER A 129 -21.00 -2.54 13.04
N VAL A 130 -19.94 -3.31 13.31
CA VAL A 130 -19.89 -4.21 14.47
C VAL A 130 -19.96 -3.44 15.80
N LEU A 131 -19.36 -2.25 15.88
CA LEU A 131 -19.45 -1.41 17.08
C LEU A 131 -20.86 -0.82 17.25
N LEU A 132 -21.48 -0.34 16.16
CA LEU A 132 -22.85 0.15 16.17
C LEU A 132 -23.84 -0.93 16.62
N ASP A 133 -23.75 -2.14 16.07
CA ASP A 133 -24.63 -3.25 16.44
C ASP A 133 -24.46 -3.65 17.91
N ARG A 134 -23.24 -3.62 18.45
CA ARG A 134 -23.04 -3.87 19.89
C ARG A 134 -23.67 -2.80 20.76
N LEU A 135 -23.56 -1.53 20.38
CA LEU A 135 -24.19 -0.43 21.10
C LEU A 135 -25.72 -0.52 21.04
N ARG A 136 -26.29 -0.92 19.90
CA ARG A 136 -27.73 -1.21 19.75
C ARG A 136 -28.19 -2.35 20.65
N VAL A 137 -27.48 -3.47 20.62
CA VAL A 137 -27.80 -4.64 21.47
C VAL A 137 -27.69 -4.29 22.95
N PHE A 138 -26.69 -3.48 23.33
CA PHE A 138 -26.53 -3.01 24.70
C PHE A 138 -27.69 -2.09 25.12
N SER A 139 -28.03 -1.09 24.31
CA SER A 139 -29.15 -0.18 24.60
C SER A 139 -30.49 -0.93 24.71
N LYS A 140 -30.74 -1.91 23.83
CA LYS A 140 -31.92 -2.77 23.92
C LYS A 140 -31.98 -3.54 25.25
N LYS A 141 -30.88 -4.18 25.65
CA LYS A 141 -30.80 -4.88 26.94
C LYS A 141 -31.00 -3.96 28.14
N PHE A 142 -30.50 -2.73 28.05
CA PHE A 142 -30.70 -1.73 29.09
C PHE A 142 -32.17 -1.31 29.21
N CYS A 143 -32.91 -1.21 28.09
CA CYS A 143 -34.35 -0.96 28.13
C CYS A 143 -35.14 -2.12 28.75
N ASP A 144 -34.72 -3.36 28.46
CA ASP A 144 -35.39 -4.56 28.96
C ASP A 144 -35.14 -4.78 30.46
N ASP A 145 -33.91 -4.55 30.93
CA ASP A 145 -33.52 -4.67 32.34
C ASP A 145 -32.42 -3.63 32.70
N PRO A 146 -32.82 -2.45 33.23
CA PRO A 146 -31.90 -1.40 33.63
C PRO A 146 -30.90 -1.83 34.71
N THR A 147 -31.26 -2.82 35.53
CA THR A 147 -30.41 -3.28 36.65
C THR A 147 -29.30 -4.22 36.19
N SER A 148 -29.46 -4.90 35.05
CA SER A 148 -28.46 -5.83 34.49
C SER A 148 -27.23 -5.14 33.89
N CYS A 149 -27.33 -3.85 33.59
CA CYS A 149 -26.37 -3.10 32.78
C CYS A 149 -25.62 -2.02 33.56
N ASP A 150 -25.30 -2.28 34.83
CA ASP A 150 -24.55 -1.35 35.69
C ASP A 150 -23.14 -1.09 35.11
N PRO A 151 -22.85 0.13 34.60
CA PRO A 151 -21.57 0.47 34.01
C PRO A 151 -20.44 0.53 35.06
N THR A 152 -20.75 0.63 36.35
CA THR A 152 -19.75 0.62 37.42
C THR A 152 -19.14 -0.76 37.62
N HIS A 153 -19.88 -1.80 37.23
CA HIS A 153 -19.38 -3.17 37.17
C HIS A 153 -18.62 -3.43 35.87
N VAL A 154 -17.64 -2.56 35.55
CA VAL A 154 -16.59 -2.89 34.58
C VAL A 154 -16.02 -4.21 35.04
N ARG A 155 -16.33 -5.29 34.31
CA ARG A 155 -15.72 -6.61 34.53
C ARG A 155 -14.24 -6.43 34.27
N ARG A 156 -13.51 -5.96 35.28
CA ARG A 156 -12.05 -6.07 35.35
C ARG A 156 -11.81 -7.51 35.00
N ARG A 157 -11.11 -7.74 33.89
CA ARG A 157 -10.63 -9.08 33.57
C ARG A 157 -10.01 -9.57 34.86
N ALA A 158 -10.63 -10.55 35.50
CA ALA A 158 -9.93 -11.35 36.48
C ALA A 158 -8.67 -11.77 35.72
N HIS A 159 -7.52 -11.23 36.14
CA HIS A 159 -6.25 -11.71 35.65
C HIS A 159 -6.38 -13.22 35.70
N LYS A 160 -6.19 -13.90 34.56
CA LYS A 160 -6.31 -15.35 34.51
C LYS A 160 -5.32 -15.85 35.56
N GLY A 161 -5.83 -16.19 36.75
CA GLY A 161 -5.04 -16.82 37.77
C GLY A 161 -4.46 -18.11 37.20
N PRO A 162 -3.46 -18.71 37.87
CA PRO A 162 -2.95 -20.03 37.53
C PRO A 162 -4.15 -20.95 37.29
N ARG A 163 -4.36 -21.34 36.03
CA ARG A 163 -5.48 -22.19 35.66
C ARG A 163 -5.03 -23.62 35.93
N ASP A 164 -5.35 -24.10 37.11
CA ASP A 164 -5.31 -25.53 37.40
C ASP A 164 -6.41 -26.22 36.59
N GLY A 165 -5.99 -27.02 35.62
CA GLY A 165 -6.87 -27.91 34.87
C GLY A 165 -7.04 -27.58 33.37
N PRO A 166 -6.73 -28.53 32.47
CA PRO A 166 -6.94 -28.36 31.04
C PRO A 166 -8.44 -28.49 30.70
N LYS A 167 -9.15 -27.37 30.58
CA LYS A 167 -10.47 -27.36 29.94
C LYS A 167 -10.30 -27.58 28.43
N LYS A 168 -10.66 -28.77 27.95
CA LYS A 168 -10.73 -29.15 26.54
C LYS A 168 -11.73 -28.24 25.81
N SER A 169 -11.26 -27.17 25.19
CA SER A 169 -12.07 -26.41 24.25
C SER A 169 -12.24 -27.22 22.98
N GLN A 170 -13.48 -27.34 22.50
CA GLN A 170 -13.80 -27.94 21.19
C GLN A 170 -12.85 -27.38 20.12
N PRO A 171 -12.10 -28.25 19.40
CA PRO A 171 -11.12 -27.80 18.44
C PRO A 171 -11.80 -27.03 17.31
N LYS A 172 -11.27 -25.84 16.99
CA LYS A 172 -11.72 -25.05 15.84
C LYS A 172 -11.73 -25.94 14.59
N GLN A 173 -12.71 -25.77 13.71
CA GLN A 173 -12.90 -26.59 12.51
C GLN A 173 -11.64 -26.71 11.62
N SER A 174 -10.73 -25.73 11.66
CA SER A 174 -9.43 -25.82 10.97
C SER A 174 -8.46 -26.83 11.59
N ALA A 175 -8.54 -27.06 12.90
CA ALA A 175 -7.77 -28.10 13.59
C ALA A 175 -8.37 -29.49 13.31
N ALA A 176 -9.69 -29.61 13.22
CA ALA A 176 -10.35 -30.84 12.77
C ALA A 176 -9.98 -31.19 11.30
N ARG A 177 -9.94 -30.22 10.39
CA ARG A 177 -9.48 -30.45 9.01
C ARG A 177 -8.00 -30.82 8.92
N ARG A 178 -7.14 -30.27 9.79
CA ARG A 178 -5.72 -30.67 9.84
C ARG A 178 -5.54 -32.08 10.40
N ALA A 179 -6.31 -32.46 11.42
CA ALA A 179 -6.29 -33.81 11.97
C ALA A 179 -6.82 -34.87 10.98
N ALA A 180 -7.72 -34.49 10.06
CA ALA A 180 -8.22 -35.41 9.02
C ALA A 180 -7.25 -35.60 7.83
N VAL A 181 -6.32 -34.65 7.60
CA VAL A 181 -5.36 -34.70 6.48
C VAL A 181 -3.99 -35.20 6.93
N ILE A 182 -3.68 -35.09 8.22
CA ILE A 182 -2.43 -35.56 8.81
C ILE A 182 -2.77 -36.75 9.69
N ASP A 183 -2.36 -37.94 9.27
CA ASP A 183 -2.51 -39.19 10.01
C ASP A 183 -2.01 -39.04 11.46
N THR A 184 -2.94 -38.94 12.41
CA THR A 184 -2.67 -38.50 13.79
C THR A 184 -2.09 -39.59 14.70
N GLU A 185 -1.58 -40.70 14.16
CA GLU A 185 -0.76 -41.62 14.98
C GLU A 185 0.64 -41.09 15.28
N ARG A 186 1.09 -40.02 14.60
CA ARG A 186 2.26 -39.28 15.10
C ARG A 186 1.84 -38.43 16.28
N VAL A 187 2.05 -38.98 17.48
CA VAL A 187 2.21 -38.26 18.74
C VAL A 187 3.03 -37.01 18.46
N THR A 188 2.37 -35.85 18.35
CA THR A 188 3.08 -34.58 18.25
C THR A 188 3.66 -34.29 19.62
N GLU A 189 4.83 -34.87 19.90
CA GLU A 189 5.69 -34.48 20.98
C GLU A 189 5.98 -32.99 20.79
N ARG A 190 5.32 -32.19 21.61
CA ARG A 190 5.59 -30.77 21.82
C ARG A 190 7.10 -30.61 21.91
N SER A 191 7.71 -29.96 20.90
CA SER A 191 9.16 -29.86 20.67
C SER A 191 9.97 -30.14 21.92
N LYS A 192 10.40 -31.39 22.09
CA LYS A 192 11.44 -31.71 23.06
C LYS A 192 12.62 -30.86 22.62
N ASP A 193 13.08 -30.04 23.54
CA ASP A 193 14.36 -29.38 23.40
C ASP A 193 15.39 -30.46 23.03
N THR A 194 15.88 -30.44 21.79
CA THR A 194 16.82 -31.47 21.29
C THR A 194 18.25 -31.16 21.72
N ARG A 195 18.44 -30.12 22.53
CA ARG A 195 19.75 -29.75 23.03
C ARG A 195 20.26 -30.82 23.99
N THR A 196 21.56 -31.13 23.89
CA THR A 196 22.20 -32.03 24.84
C THR A 196 22.22 -31.40 26.24
N THR A 197 22.43 -32.20 27.28
CA THR A 197 22.61 -31.70 28.65
C THR A 197 23.70 -30.65 28.72
N ASP A 198 24.78 -30.84 27.95
CA ASP A 198 25.93 -29.95 27.89
C ASP A 198 25.56 -28.62 27.22
N GLU A 199 24.78 -28.65 26.13
CA GLU A 199 24.29 -27.43 25.49
C GLU A 199 23.33 -26.65 26.38
N ILE A 200 22.55 -27.34 27.22
CA ILE A 200 21.69 -26.71 28.23
C ILE A 200 22.56 -26.05 29.33
N GLU A 201 23.60 -26.75 29.80
CA GLU A 201 24.52 -26.24 30.84
C GLU A 201 25.36 -25.05 30.34
N ASP A 202 25.79 -25.06 29.08
CA ASP A 202 26.44 -23.93 28.43
C ASP A 202 25.51 -22.71 28.33
N LEU A 203 24.23 -22.93 28.04
CA LEU A 203 23.22 -21.88 27.99
C LEU A 203 22.94 -21.28 29.37
N LEU A 204 22.90 -22.11 30.41
CA LEU A 204 22.76 -21.66 31.80
C LEU A 204 24.00 -20.84 32.21
N SER A 205 25.19 -21.33 31.90
CA SER A 205 26.46 -20.62 32.14
C SER A 205 26.55 -19.28 31.39
N TRP A 206 26.01 -19.21 30.16
CA TRP A 206 25.88 -17.95 29.43
C TRP A 206 24.88 -16.99 30.08
N ALA A 207 23.73 -17.50 30.52
CA ALA A 207 22.70 -16.70 31.18
C ALA A 207 23.21 -16.09 32.49
N ASP A 208 23.96 -16.86 33.30
CA ASP A 208 24.54 -16.39 34.55
C ASP A 208 25.63 -15.33 34.32
N ARG A 209 26.54 -15.54 33.36
CA ARG A 209 27.52 -14.51 32.95
C ARG A 209 26.85 -13.23 32.47
N THR A 210 25.76 -13.35 31.72
CA THR A 210 25.00 -12.20 31.21
C THR A 210 24.30 -11.46 32.36
N ARG A 211 23.70 -12.18 33.30
CA ARG A 211 23.05 -11.60 34.49
C ARG A 211 24.05 -10.89 35.41
N ALA A 212 25.26 -11.43 35.57
CA ALA A 212 26.33 -10.80 36.33
C ALA A 212 26.88 -9.55 35.64
N ARG A 213 27.05 -9.58 34.31
CA ARG A 213 27.53 -8.43 33.51
C ARG A 213 26.50 -7.30 33.42
N LEU A 214 25.21 -7.65 33.37
CA LEU A 214 24.09 -6.72 33.21
C LEU A 214 23.07 -6.94 34.33
N PRO A 215 23.39 -6.55 35.59
CA PRO A 215 22.44 -6.67 36.67
C PRO A 215 21.20 -5.85 36.35
N TYR A 216 20.04 -6.51 36.34
CA TYR A 216 18.77 -5.85 36.10
C TYR A 216 18.54 -4.76 37.13
N LYS A 217 18.56 -3.51 36.68
CA LYS A 217 18.15 -2.35 37.47
C LYS A 217 16.71 -2.03 37.07
N PRO A 218 15.70 -2.44 37.86
CA PRO A 218 14.33 -2.03 37.58
C PRO A 218 14.28 -0.52 37.49
N ALA A 219 13.57 0.00 36.48
CA ALA A 219 13.37 1.44 36.34
C ALA A 219 12.82 1.98 37.67
N GLN A 220 13.60 2.80 38.35
CA GLN A 220 13.11 3.48 39.54
C GLN A 220 11.98 4.39 39.06
N LYS A 221 10.77 4.07 39.51
CA LYS A 221 9.60 4.94 39.35
C LYS A 221 10.02 6.30 39.89
N ASN A 222 10.14 7.29 39.01
CA ASN A 222 10.62 8.64 39.33
C ASN A 222 10.05 9.10 40.68
N SER A 223 10.92 9.21 41.68
CA SER A 223 10.66 10.07 42.84
C SER A 223 10.43 11.49 42.31
N PRO A 224 9.53 12.27 42.95
CA PRO A 224 9.27 13.64 42.55
C PRO A 224 10.60 14.42 42.57
N VAL A 225 10.95 14.99 41.42
CA VAL A 225 12.16 15.79 41.24
C VAL A 225 12.13 16.96 42.22
N PRO A 226 13.14 17.14 43.09
CA PRO A 226 13.24 18.35 43.91
C PRO A 226 13.45 19.55 42.98
N SER A 227 12.55 20.52 43.12
CA SER A 227 12.58 21.81 42.43
C SER A 227 13.82 22.61 42.84
N ALA A 228 14.97 22.37 42.21
CA ALA A 228 16.23 23.06 42.53
C ALA A 228 17.02 23.57 41.31
N PHE A 229 16.41 23.65 40.12
CA PHE A 229 16.96 24.40 38.99
C PHE A 229 16.11 25.64 38.71
N GLN A 230 16.14 26.60 39.65
CA GLN A 230 15.93 28.00 39.30
C GLN A 230 17.26 28.55 38.81
N VAL A 231 17.53 28.36 37.52
CA VAL A 231 18.45 29.25 36.80
C VAL A 231 17.72 30.59 36.72
N ALA A 232 18.31 31.65 37.27
CA ALA A 232 17.76 32.99 37.24
C ALA A 232 17.37 33.35 35.80
N SER A 233 16.06 33.46 35.53
CA SER A 233 15.55 34.08 34.33
C SER A 233 16.11 35.50 34.25
N PRO A 234 16.62 35.94 33.08
CA PRO A 234 16.88 37.35 32.84
C PRO A 234 15.59 38.15 33.12
N PRO A 235 15.68 39.40 33.61
CA PRO A 235 14.51 40.20 33.91
C PRO A 235 13.63 40.26 32.67
N ASP A 236 12.35 39.98 32.90
CA ASP A 236 11.28 39.92 31.90
C ASP A 236 11.22 41.27 31.17
N ARG A 237 11.95 41.38 30.05
CA ARG A 237 11.89 42.55 29.19
C ARG A 237 10.50 42.60 28.61
N SER A 238 9.80 43.69 28.91
CA SER A 238 8.46 43.98 28.43
C SER A 238 8.36 43.63 26.94
N LEU A 239 7.26 43.00 26.55
CA LEU A 239 6.97 42.68 25.14
C LEU A 239 7.09 43.92 24.25
N HIS A 240 6.88 45.11 24.82
CA HIS A 240 7.11 46.40 24.18
C HIS A 240 8.57 46.64 23.81
N ASP A 241 9.52 46.36 24.71
CA ASP A 241 10.95 46.53 24.44
C ASP A 241 11.43 45.59 23.33
N ARG A 242 10.88 44.36 23.30
CA ARG A 242 11.17 43.40 22.22
C ARG A 242 10.61 43.83 20.87
N MET A 243 9.46 44.51 20.84
CA MET A 243 8.90 45.08 19.62
C MET A 243 9.73 46.27 19.13
N GLN A 244 10.13 47.17 20.03
CA GLN A 244 10.91 48.34 19.68
C GLN A 244 12.33 47.98 19.18
N GLU A 245 12.93 46.93 19.75
CA GLU A 245 14.18 46.33 19.25
C GLU A 245 14.02 45.80 17.81
N LEU A 246 12.89 45.15 17.50
CA LEU A 246 12.63 44.65 16.15
C LEU A 246 12.42 45.80 15.15
N GLU A 247 11.70 46.85 15.53
CA GLU A 247 11.52 48.05 14.69
C GLU A 247 12.85 48.73 14.39
N ASN A 248 13.73 48.88 15.39
CA ASN A 248 15.07 49.44 15.22
C ASN A 248 15.94 48.60 14.28
N ARG A 249 15.81 47.26 14.32
CA ARG A 249 16.54 46.37 13.41
C ARG A 249 16.08 46.48 11.96
N ILE A 250 14.77 46.69 11.72
CA ILE A 250 14.23 46.89 10.37
C ILE A 250 14.67 48.25 9.81
N ALA A 251 14.68 49.30 10.63
CA ALA A 251 15.18 50.62 10.23
C ALA A 251 16.66 50.58 9.84
N ALA A 252 17.49 49.87 10.60
CA ALA A 252 18.92 49.72 10.30
C ALA A 252 19.19 49.01 8.95
N ILE A 253 18.39 48.00 8.60
CA ILE A 253 18.52 47.30 7.31
C ILE A 253 18.12 48.22 6.15
N THR A 254 17.11 49.07 6.36
CA THR A 254 16.63 50.00 5.33
C THR A 254 17.64 51.12 5.04
N THR A 255 18.47 51.46 6.03
CA THR A 255 19.44 52.57 5.93
C THR A 255 20.72 52.20 5.18
N LEU A 256 21.03 50.90 5.00
CA LEU A 256 22.26 50.42 4.36
C LEU A 256 22.11 50.08 2.87
N GLY A 257 21.00 50.45 2.22
CA GLY A 257 20.66 50.05 0.85
C GLY A 257 20.56 51.18 -0.17
N ALA A 258 21.63 51.96 -0.39
CA ALA A 258 21.86 52.67 -1.67
C ALA A 258 23.35 53.05 -1.75
N PRO A 259 24.09 52.56 -2.77
CA PRO A 259 24.12 53.33 -4.01
C PRO A 259 24.18 52.49 -5.30
N GLY A 260 23.75 53.10 -6.40
CA GLY A 260 24.26 52.76 -7.74
C GLY A 260 23.29 52.07 -8.68
N VAL A 261 22.17 52.72 -9.01
CA VAL A 261 21.42 52.40 -10.24
C VAL A 261 22.22 52.94 -11.42
N GLY A 262 23.09 52.08 -11.96
CA GLY A 262 23.72 52.25 -13.26
C GLY A 262 22.71 51.93 -14.36
N GLN A 263 22.39 52.97 -15.12
CA GLN A 263 21.63 53.01 -16.35
C GLN A 263 22.13 51.96 -17.37
N TRP A 264 21.31 50.96 -17.67
CA TRP A 264 21.51 50.09 -18.85
C TRP A 264 20.59 50.56 -19.97
N THR A 265 21.21 51.08 -21.01
CA THR A 265 20.57 51.44 -22.28
C THR A 265 20.23 50.17 -23.05
N SER A 266 18.97 50.11 -23.50
CA SER A 266 18.47 49.13 -24.45
C SER A 266 19.06 49.40 -25.83
N ASP A 267 19.93 48.52 -26.33
CA ASP A 267 20.10 48.29 -27.77
C ASP A 267 20.97 47.06 -28.01
N ALA A 268 20.38 46.02 -28.60
CA ALA A 268 21.01 45.11 -29.56
C ALA A 268 20.00 44.04 -29.99
N SER A 269 19.44 44.23 -31.18
CA SER A 269 18.92 43.12 -31.99
C SER A 269 20.10 42.22 -32.40
N ALA A 270 20.08 40.97 -31.98
CA ALA A 270 20.92 39.92 -32.56
C ALA A 270 20.06 38.67 -32.80
N VAL A 271 19.87 38.41 -34.08
CA VAL A 271 19.29 37.18 -34.65
C VAL A 271 20.15 36.00 -34.20
N PHE A 272 19.55 35.06 -33.46
CA PHE A 272 20.19 33.79 -33.11
C PHE A 272 19.55 32.67 -33.94
N THR A 273 20.34 32.08 -34.83
CA THR A 273 20.02 30.84 -35.56
C THR A 273 20.03 29.64 -34.60
N PRO A 274 19.19 28.62 -34.81
CA PRO A 274 19.12 27.47 -33.92
C PRO A 274 20.29 26.51 -34.20
N ALA A 275 21.10 26.26 -33.19
CA ALA A 275 22.05 25.15 -33.20
C ALA A 275 21.32 23.84 -32.91
N GLU A 276 21.65 22.81 -33.69
CA GLU A 276 21.18 21.44 -33.58
C GLU A 276 21.20 20.94 -32.13
N TYR A 277 20.02 20.56 -31.65
CA TYR A 277 19.84 19.88 -30.39
C TYR A 277 20.18 18.41 -30.60
N VAL A 278 21.39 18.01 -30.20
CA VAL A 278 21.79 16.60 -30.11
C VAL A 278 20.94 15.94 -29.02
N VAL A 279 20.04 15.06 -29.46
CA VAL A 279 19.26 14.17 -28.60
C VAL A 279 20.22 13.21 -27.91
N TYR A 280 20.51 13.46 -26.63
CA TYR A 280 21.11 12.44 -25.77
C TYR A 280 20.04 11.42 -25.41
N ASP A 281 20.09 10.27 -26.09
CA ASP A 281 19.42 9.05 -25.66
C ASP A 281 20.13 8.53 -24.39
N HIS A 282 19.73 9.07 -23.24
CA HIS A 282 20.07 8.49 -21.95
C HIS A 282 19.06 7.39 -21.65
N THR A 283 19.33 6.19 -22.14
CA THR A 283 18.73 4.94 -21.65
C THR A 283 19.01 4.81 -20.14
N PHE A 284 18.06 5.27 -19.34
CA PHE A 284 18.10 5.28 -17.87
C PHE A 284 17.78 3.87 -17.32
N GLU A 285 18.55 2.86 -17.71
CA GLU A 285 18.31 1.46 -17.31
C GLU A 285 18.76 1.13 -15.88
N SER A 286 19.48 2.04 -15.20
CA SER A 286 20.19 1.65 -13.96
C SER A 286 19.44 1.85 -12.63
N LEU A 287 18.18 2.30 -12.61
CA LEU A 287 17.38 2.37 -11.36
C LEU A 287 16.35 1.23 -11.18
N HIS A 288 16.31 0.24 -12.08
CA HIS A 288 15.39 -0.90 -11.97
C HIS A 288 15.76 -1.93 -10.88
N ASN A 289 16.85 -1.74 -10.14
CA ASN A 289 17.32 -2.75 -9.21
C ASN A 289 16.76 -2.69 -7.77
N PHE A 290 15.82 -1.79 -7.45
CA PHE A 290 15.43 -1.52 -6.06
C PHE A 290 13.99 -1.91 -5.72
N SER A 291 13.70 -3.22 -5.66
CA SER A 291 12.47 -3.73 -5.04
C SER A 291 12.63 -5.13 -4.45
N ASP A 292 13.47 -5.26 -3.42
CA ASP A 292 13.19 -6.24 -2.39
C ASP A 292 12.09 -5.66 -1.48
N ILE A 293 10.90 -6.26 -1.51
CA ILE A 293 10.01 -6.54 -0.36
C ILE A 293 8.66 -7.08 -0.88
N ASN A 294 8.57 -8.39 -0.71
CA ASN A 294 7.42 -9.23 -0.37
C ASN A 294 6.15 -8.52 0.16
N LEU A 295 5.02 -8.70 -0.52
CA LEU A 295 3.68 -8.65 0.07
C LEU A 295 2.98 -9.98 -0.28
N SER A 296 2.96 -10.92 0.67
CA SER A 296 2.23 -12.18 0.54
C SER A 296 0.85 -12.04 1.17
N PHE A 297 -0.19 -12.11 0.33
CA PHE A 297 -1.57 -12.36 0.75
C PHE A 297 -2.07 -13.59 -0.02
N ASN A 298 -2.31 -14.68 0.69
CA ASN A 298 -2.88 -15.92 0.14
C ASN A 298 -4.41 -15.88 0.23
N PRO A 299 -5.15 -16.07 -0.87
CA PRO A 299 -6.54 -16.53 -0.82
C PRO A 299 -6.61 -18.08 -0.86
N PRO A 300 -7.69 -18.70 -0.31
CA PRO A 300 -7.83 -20.15 -0.27
C PRO A 300 -8.51 -20.72 -1.51
N GLY A 301 -7.99 -21.85 -1.99
CA GLY A 301 -8.78 -22.98 -2.48
C GLY A 301 -9.18 -23.01 -3.96
N ALA A 302 -8.53 -23.89 -4.72
CA ALA A 302 -9.17 -24.81 -5.66
C ALA A 302 -8.21 -25.98 -5.93
N ALA A 303 -8.70 -27.19 -5.66
CA ALA A 303 -8.02 -28.46 -5.77
C ALA A 303 -8.24 -29.08 -7.17
N ALA A 304 -7.30 -29.91 -7.64
CA ALA A 304 -7.55 -30.97 -8.63
C ALA A 304 -6.29 -31.79 -9.01
N TRP A 305 -6.25 -33.07 -8.58
CA TRP A 305 -5.76 -34.31 -9.27
C TRP A 305 -4.31 -34.30 -9.84
N SER A 306 -3.30 -35.08 -9.39
CA SER A 306 -3.12 -36.55 -9.17
C SER A 306 -1.85 -37.02 -9.95
N PRO A 307 -1.29 -38.21 -9.69
CA PRO A 307 0.17 -38.42 -9.56
C PRO A 307 0.78 -39.34 -10.63
N LEU A 308 2.12 -39.45 -10.66
CA LEU A 308 2.82 -40.69 -11.02
C LEU A 308 4.24 -40.72 -10.42
N SER A 309 4.54 -41.83 -9.74
CA SER A 309 5.86 -42.27 -9.28
C SER A 309 6.75 -42.68 -10.44
N ILE A 310 8.07 -42.66 -10.24
CA ILE A 310 9.03 -43.74 -10.57
C ILE A 310 10.36 -43.43 -9.86
N SER A 311 10.87 -44.45 -9.17
CA SER A 311 12.20 -44.53 -8.55
C SER A 311 13.28 -44.77 -9.61
N ASP A 312 14.51 -44.31 -9.41
CA ASP A 312 15.64 -45.19 -9.08
C ASP A 312 17.01 -44.50 -9.05
N ASN A 313 17.88 -45.15 -8.29
CA ASN A 313 19.26 -44.88 -7.89
C ASN A 313 20.26 -44.65 -9.04
N LEU A 314 21.35 -43.90 -8.77
CA LEU A 314 22.70 -44.48 -8.83
C LEU A 314 23.80 -43.54 -8.27
N HIS A 315 24.64 -44.18 -7.44
CA HIS A 315 25.99 -43.80 -7.02
C HIS A 315 26.89 -43.32 -8.17
N ILE A 316 27.85 -42.44 -7.89
CA ILE A 316 29.27 -42.62 -8.25
C ILE A 316 30.16 -41.77 -7.32
N THR A 317 31.22 -42.43 -6.88
CA THR A 317 32.33 -42.05 -5.99
C THR A 317 33.50 -41.39 -6.71
N GLY A 318 34.34 -40.66 -5.96
CA GLY A 318 35.77 -40.40 -6.28
C GLY A 318 36.17 -38.96 -5.96
N SER A 319 36.78 -38.62 -4.81
CA SER A 319 38.17 -38.85 -4.33
C SER A 319 39.26 -37.97 -4.97
N SER A 320 40.12 -37.44 -4.09
CA SER A 320 41.56 -37.13 -4.29
C SER A 320 41.90 -35.74 -4.86
N THR A 321 42.91 -34.96 -4.42
CA THR A 321 43.86 -34.92 -3.28
C THR A 321 44.54 -33.53 -3.31
N HIS A 322 45.02 -33.08 -2.14
CA HIS A 322 46.02 -32.03 -1.89
C HIS A 322 47.37 -32.30 -2.59
N PRO A 323 48.30 -31.33 -2.81
CA PRO A 323 49.12 -30.65 -1.77
C PRO A 323 49.33 -29.13 -2.02
N THR A 324 49.54 -28.23 -1.04
CA THR A 324 50.58 -28.02 0.01
C THR A 324 51.91 -27.40 -0.48
N ALA A 325 52.04 -26.07 -0.26
CA ALA A 325 53.22 -25.27 0.18
C ALA A 325 54.47 -25.17 -0.77
N PRO A 326 55.33 -24.12 -0.70
CA PRO A 326 55.86 -23.49 0.52
C PRO A 326 55.96 -21.94 0.57
N SER A 327 56.18 -21.50 1.81
CA SER A 327 56.46 -20.17 2.34
C SER A 327 57.68 -19.48 1.72
N GLN A 328 57.65 -18.14 1.69
CA GLN A 328 58.85 -17.30 1.79
C GLN A 328 58.61 -16.12 2.74
N SER A 329 59.53 -16.00 3.69
CA SER A 329 59.67 -14.92 4.66
C SER A 329 60.75 -13.96 4.16
N VAL A 330 60.57 -12.64 4.28
CA VAL A 330 61.63 -11.75 4.76
C VAL A 330 61.14 -10.32 5.02
N ASN A 331 61.73 -9.73 6.07
CA ASN A 331 62.01 -8.32 6.31
C ASN A 331 60.96 -7.46 7.03
N ALA A 332 61.14 -7.45 8.35
CA ALA A 332 60.79 -6.35 9.23
C ALA A 332 61.64 -5.11 8.91
N THR A 333 60.99 -3.94 8.85
CA THR A 333 61.65 -2.64 8.95
C THR A 333 60.87 -1.79 9.93
N VAL A 334 61.54 -1.44 11.03
CA VAL A 334 61.10 -0.52 12.07
C VAL A 334 61.16 0.90 11.53
N PRO A 335 60.15 1.75 11.83
CA PRO A 335 60.47 3.14 12.13
C PRO A 335 59.80 3.62 13.43
N THR A 336 60.68 4.03 14.35
CA THR A 336 60.69 5.27 15.14
C THR A 336 59.36 5.99 15.38
N ALA A 337 58.98 6.02 16.66
CA ALA A 337 57.88 6.77 17.22
C ALA A 337 58.09 8.30 17.16
N PRO A 338 57.08 9.09 16.72
CA PRO A 338 56.95 10.48 17.11
C PRO A 338 55.95 10.62 18.26
N SER A 339 56.46 11.10 19.39
CA SER A 339 55.67 11.55 20.54
C SER A 339 54.85 12.77 20.14
N CYS A 340 53.52 12.65 20.11
CA CYS A 340 52.60 13.77 19.89
C CYS A 340 51.58 13.80 21.03
N SER A 341 51.84 14.62 22.05
CA SER A 341 50.82 15.06 23.00
C SER A 341 49.86 16.00 22.26
N SER A 342 48.64 15.53 21.99
CA SER A 342 47.55 16.37 21.52
C SER A 342 46.28 16.05 22.30
N ASN A 343 45.86 17.02 23.10
CA ASN A 343 44.60 17.03 23.84
C ASN A 343 43.44 16.72 22.90
N ALA A 344 42.85 15.53 23.06
CA ALA A 344 41.65 15.10 22.36
C ALA A 344 40.47 15.96 22.83
N SER A 345 40.14 16.99 22.04
CA SER A 345 38.83 17.64 22.14
C SER A 345 37.76 16.62 21.71
N PRO A 346 36.62 16.53 22.40
CA PRO A 346 35.58 15.56 22.08
C PRO A 346 35.05 15.84 20.68
N THR A 347 35.48 15.03 19.71
CA THR A 347 34.93 14.99 18.36
C THR A 347 33.46 14.57 18.48
N THR A 348 32.59 15.57 18.52
CA THR A 348 31.15 15.36 18.44
C THR A 348 30.89 14.64 17.12
N ALA A 349 30.29 13.45 17.21
CA ALA A 349 30.00 12.62 16.06
C ALA A 349 29.08 13.41 15.10
N SER A 350 29.68 13.99 14.05
CA SER A 350 28.96 14.68 12.99
C SER A 350 27.93 13.72 12.41
N LYS A 351 26.65 14.08 12.51
CA LYS A 351 25.57 13.35 11.82
C LYS A 351 25.95 13.27 10.35
N ALA A 352 25.92 12.06 9.78
CA ALA A 352 26.29 11.83 8.39
C ALA A 352 25.33 12.61 7.47
N SER A 353 25.84 13.70 6.87
CA SER A 353 25.15 14.46 5.83
C SER A 353 25.03 13.63 4.56
N ARG A 354 24.01 13.90 3.75
CA ARG A 354 23.76 13.21 2.46
C ARG A 354 23.44 14.23 1.40
N SER A 355 24.07 14.13 0.24
CA SER A 355 23.71 14.92 -0.93
C SER A 355 22.84 14.10 -1.89
N ILE A 356 21.90 14.78 -2.55
CA ILE A 356 21.18 14.28 -3.72
C ILE A 356 21.39 15.26 -4.88
N HIS A 357 21.47 14.74 -6.11
CA HIS A 357 21.55 15.57 -7.31
C HIS A 357 20.17 15.58 -7.99
N LEU A 358 19.65 16.78 -8.19
CA LEU A 358 18.40 17.03 -8.91
C LEU A 358 18.62 17.00 -10.43
N GLY A 359 17.53 16.95 -11.19
CA GLY A 359 17.55 16.87 -12.66
C GLY A 359 18.15 18.09 -13.34
N ASP A 360 18.15 19.24 -12.67
CA ASP A 360 18.80 20.48 -13.10
C ASP A 360 20.33 20.50 -12.81
N GLY A 361 20.86 19.44 -12.20
CA GLY A 361 22.26 19.34 -11.76
C GLY A 361 22.53 19.91 -10.36
N THR A 362 21.56 20.55 -9.72
CA THR A 362 21.71 21.14 -8.39
C THR A 362 21.93 20.05 -7.33
N ALA A 363 22.97 20.20 -6.51
CA ALA A 363 23.26 19.31 -5.41
C ALA A 363 22.62 19.82 -4.11
N VAL A 364 21.61 19.11 -3.61
CA VAL A 364 20.93 19.45 -2.34
C VAL A 364 21.51 18.63 -1.21
N THR A 365 21.99 19.30 -0.15
CA THR A 365 22.64 18.65 1.00
C THR A 365 21.70 18.55 2.19
N ILE A 366 21.39 17.32 2.59
CA ILE A 366 20.46 16.99 3.67
C ILE A 366 21.25 16.76 4.96
N ASN A 367 21.34 17.82 5.77
CA ASN A 367 22.08 17.78 7.04
C ASN A 367 21.33 17.03 8.15
N ASP A 368 19.99 17.12 8.17
CA ASP A 368 19.19 16.42 9.17
C ASP A 368 17.84 15.97 8.59
N VAL A 369 17.76 14.69 8.21
CA VAL A 369 16.52 14.09 7.67
C VAL A 369 15.37 14.14 8.69
N SER A 370 15.66 14.22 10.00
CA SER A 370 14.61 14.31 11.03
C SER A 370 13.85 15.63 11.00
N ARG A 371 14.41 16.67 10.34
CA ARG A 371 13.74 17.96 10.15
C ARG A 371 12.79 17.97 8.95
N ILE A 372 12.87 16.97 8.07
CA ILE A 372 12.00 16.87 6.90
C ILE A 372 10.60 16.45 7.37
N THR A 373 9.67 17.40 7.34
CA THR A 373 8.26 17.13 7.62
C THR A 373 7.59 16.70 6.33
N VAL A 374 7.11 15.46 6.28
CA VAL A 374 6.35 14.94 5.13
C VAL A 374 4.86 15.10 5.44
N PRO A 375 4.14 16.01 4.79
CA PRO A 375 2.71 16.11 5.00
C PRO A 375 2.01 14.84 4.51
N ALA A 376 0.86 14.52 5.10
CA ALA A 376 0.04 13.40 4.66
C ALA A 376 -0.57 13.70 3.28
N THR A 377 0.12 13.30 2.22
CA THR A 377 -0.32 13.55 0.84
C THR A 377 -1.06 12.37 0.25
N SER A 378 -2.17 12.69 -0.41
CA SER A 378 -2.97 11.77 -1.20
C SER A 378 -3.17 12.35 -2.59
N PHE A 379 -2.89 11.54 -3.62
CA PHE A 379 -3.13 11.89 -5.02
C PHE A 379 -4.39 11.22 -5.58
N ALA A 380 -5.24 10.68 -4.71
CA ALA A 380 -6.43 9.94 -5.11
C ALA A 380 -7.40 10.75 -5.98
N ALA A 381 -7.44 12.07 -5.78
CA ALA A 381 -8.30 12.98 -6.54
C ALA A 381 -7.62 13.59 -7.77
N ASN A 382 -6.28 13.55 -7.88
CA ASN A 382 -5.55 14.28 -8.92
C ASN A 382 -4.27 13.54 -9.34
N ILE A 383 -4.41 12.63 -10.29
CA ILE A 383 -3.31 11.84 -10.87
C ILE A 383 -2.40 12.73 -11.75
N GLU A 384 -2.95 13.75 -12.39
CA GLU A 384 -2.17 14.72 -13.18
C GLU A 384 -1.16 15.47 -12.31
N ARG A 385 -1.59 15.92 -11.11
CA ARG A 385 -0.70 16.53 -10.13
C ARG A 385 0.40 15.56 -9.70
N LEU A 386 0.07 14.28 -9.49
CA LEU A 386 1.10 13.27 -9.19
C LEU A 386 2.16 13.19 -10.32
N ASN A 387 1.73 13.16 -11.58
CA ASN A 387 2.64 13.14 -12.73
C ASN A 387 3.52 14.40 -12.80
N GLN A 388 2.98 15.56 -12.45
CA GLN A 388 3.70 16.84 -12.42
C GLN A 388 4.73 16.95 -11.30
N MET A 389 4.62 16.10 -10.27
CA MET A 389 5.51 16.09 -9.11
C MET A 389 6.47 14.88 -9.09
N TRP A 390 6.35 13.97 -10.06
CA TRP A 390 7.02 12.67 -10.00
C TRP A 390 8.53 12.77 -10.22
N ASP A 391 8.93 13.53 -11.23
CA ASP A 391 10.26 13.49 -11.84
C ASP A 391 10.55 14.86 -12.47
N ASP A 392 11.62 15.50 -11.98
CA ASP A 392 12.05 16.84 -12.36
C ASP A 392 12.81 16.91 -13.68
N THR A 393 13.23 15.77 -14.22
CA THR A 393 13.80 15.69 -15.58
C THR A 393 12.73 15.63 -16.67
N SER A 394 11.47 15.40 -16.28
CA SER A 394 10.35 15.27 -17.21
C SER A 394 9.80 16.63 -17.64
N THR A 395 9.36 16.73 -18.89
CA THR A 395 8.60 17.89 -19.41
C THR A 395 7.29 18.16 -18.66
N HIS A 396 6.82 17.21 -17.86
CA HIS A 396 5.64 17.37 -17.01
C HIS A 396 5.93 18.06 -15.67
N TRP A 397 7.20 18.21 -15.29
CA TRP A 397 7.59 18.82 -14.03
C TRP A 397 7.12 20.29 -13.95
N LYS A 398 6.44 20.64 -12.85
CA LYS A 398 5.94 22.01 -12.63
C LYS A 398 6.65 22.75 -11.50
N ASN A 399 7.82 22.28 -11.07
CA ASN A 399 8.54 22.84 -9.93
C ASN A 399 7.69 22.92 -8.65
N ASP A 400 6.72 22.00 -8.49
CA ASP A 400 5.91 21.83 -7.28
C ASP A 400 6.27 20.50 -6.62
N SER A 401 6.45 20.49 -5.31
CA SER A 401 6.67 19.27 -4.54
C SER A 401 6.02 19.32 -3.18
N VAL A 402 5.70 18.12 -2.67
CA VAL A 402 5.29 17.87 -1.30
C VAL A 402 6.39 18.22 -0.31
N ILE A 403 7.65 18.08 -0.73
CA ILE A 403 8.83 18.29 0.11
C ILE A 403 9.71 19.35 -0.53
N THR A 404 10.03 20.37 0.26
CA THR A 404 11.03 21.38 -0.07
C THR A 404 12.22 21.26 0.88
N ILE A 405 13.44 21.22 0.37
CA ILE A 405 14.68 21.23 1.16
C ILE A 405 15.51 22.41 0.69
N ASP A 406 15.89 23.30 1.62
CA ASP A 406 16.66 24.52 1.32
C ASP A 406 16.04 25.32 0.15
N ASN A 407 14.72 25.49 0.16
CA ASN A 407 13.91 26.14 -0.89
C ASN A 407 13.91 25.45 -2.27
N HIS A 408 14.39 24.21 -2.37
CA HIS A 408 14.30 23.41 -3.61
C HIS A 408 13.17 22.40 -3.50
N ALA A 409 12.28 22.37 -4.50
CA ALA A 409 11.22 21.37 -4.61
C ALA A 409 11.83 20.02 -5.00
N ILE A 410 11.59 18.98 -4.19
CA ILE A 410 12.22 17.67 -4.39
C ILE A 410 11.24 16.69 -5.05
N ALA A 411 11.49 16.28 -6.29
CA ALA A 411 10.64 15.32 -6.99
C ALA A 411 10.47 13.99 -6.24
N LEU A 412 9.30 13.34 -6.42
CA LEU A 412 8.97 12.09 -5.71
C LEU A 412 9.94 10.94 -6.02
N ILE A 413 10.59 10.95 -7.20
CA ILE A 413 11.57 9.92 -7.61
C ILE A 413 12.78 9.84 -6.65
N TYR A 414 13.13 10.93 -5.96
CA TYR A 414 14.26 10.98 -5.03
C TYR A 414 13.94 10.49 -3.61
N TRP A 415 12.67 10.26 -3.28
CA TRP A 415 12.25 9.84 -1.94
C TRP A 415 12.95 8.59 -1.41
N PRO A 416 13.19 7.52 -2.21
CA PRO A 416 13.97 6.38 -1.75
C PRO A 416 15.38 6.77 -1.30
N GLN A 417 16.04 7.72 -1.96
CA GLN A 417 17.41 8.14 -1.59
C GLN A 417 17.42 8.88 -0.25
N ILE A 418 16.39 9.69 0.00
CA ILE A 418 16.23 10.49 1.21
C ILE A 418 15.90 9.59 2.41
N PHE A 419 14.86 8.76 2.29
CA PHE A 419 14.24 8.10 3.45
C PHE A 419 14.75 6.69 3.75
N LYS A 420 15.41 5.99 2.81
CA LYS A 420 15.72 4.55 2.96
C LYS A 420 16.48 4.18 4.23
N LYS A 421 17.27 5.11 4.80
CA LYS A 421 18.05 4.89 6.03
C LYS A 421 17.44 5.56 7.28
N THR A 422 16.23 6.11 7.24
CA THR A 422 15.67 6.93 8.34
C THR A 422 14.52 6.28 9.10
N GLY A 423 14.21 5.01 8.82
CA GLY A 423 13.06 4.29 9.38
C GLY A 423 11.71 4.75 8.80
N LEU A 424 11.59 6.03 8.44
CA LEU A 424 10.43 6.66 7.81
C LEU A 424 10.08 6.05 6.45
N TRP A 425 11.04 5.47 5.73
CA TRP A 425 10.79 4.85 4.43
C TRP A 425 9.71 3.77 4.49
N SER A 426 9.62 3.01 5.59
CA SER A 426 8.62 1.96 5.74
C SER A 426 7.18 2.47 5.61
N ALA A 427 6.90 3.67 6.14
CA ALA A 427 5.59 4.30 6.09
C ALA A 427 5.23 4.79 4.67
N HIS A 428 6.21 5.31 3.92
CA HIS A 428 5.98 5.89 2.60
C HIS A 428 6.16 4.90 1.43
N LYS A 429 6.87 3.79 1.65
CA LYS A 429 7.24 2.83 0.59
C LYS A 429 6.04 2.30 -0.18
N SER A 430 4.93 1.97 0.50
CA SER A 430 3.74 1.41 -0.16
C SER A 430 3.12 2.44 -1.11
N ASN A 431 2.88 3.65 -0.63
CA ASN A 431 2.31 4.74 -1.42
C ASN A 431 3.22 5.12 -2.58
N TRP A 432 4.52 5.27 -2.31
CA TRP A 432 5.51 5.58 -3.35
C TRP A 432 5.53 4.52 -4.46
N THR A 433 5.45 3.24 -4.09
CA THR A 433 5.42 2.14 -5.05
C THR A 433 4.15 2.19 -5.91
N GLU A 434 3.00 2.50 -5.33
CA GLU A 434 1.75 2.68 -6.08
C GLU A 434 1.83 3.88 -7.03
N TRP A 435 2.35 5.00 -6.54
CA TRP A 435 2.54 6.21 -7.35
C TRP A 435 3.46 5.96 -8.54
N LYS A 436 4.57 5.22 -8.33
CA LYS A 436 5.48 4.84 -9.41
C LYS A 436 4.74 4.16 -10.56
N PHE A 437 4.02 3.08 -10.25
CA PHE A 437 3.34 2.29 -11.29
C PHE A 437 2.17 3.05 -11.91
N LEU A 438 1.52 3.92 -11.14
CA LEU A 438 0.45 4.76 -11.65
C LEU A 438 0.98 5.77 -12.67
N VAL A 439 2.08 6.48 -12.35
CA VAL A 439 2.72 7.45 -13.25
C VAL A 439 3.28 6.74 -14.49
N GLU A 440 3.95 5.60 -14.31
CA GLU A 440 4.47 4.81 -15.43
C GLU A 440 3.35 4.42 -16.40
N ARG A 441 2.22 3.91 -15.90
CA ARG A 441 1.07 3.59 -16.76
C ARG A 441 0.44 4.83 -17.39
N TYR A 442 0.37 5.94 -16.65
CA TYR A 442 -0.20 7.20 -17.12
C TYR A 442 0.62 7.82 -18.25
N ARG A 443 1.95 7.67 -18.22
CA ARG A 443 2.87 8.17 -19.26
C ARG A 443 2.94 7.30 -20.52
N GLN A 444 2.42 6.06 -20.50
CA GLN A 444 2.44 5.15 -21.65
C GLN A 444 1.45 5.53 -22.78
N GLY A 445 0.63 6.56 -22.61
CA GLY A 445 -0.33 7.01 -23.61
C GLY A 445 -0.83 8.41 -23.31
N THR A 446 -1.92 8.79 -23.95
CA THR A 446 -2.58 10.06 -23.65
C THR A 446 -3.42 9.97 -22.35
N PRO A 447 -3.67 11.10 -21.66
CA PRO A 447 -4.59 11.11 -20.52
C PRO A 447 -5.95 10.50 -20.85
N ASP A 448 -6.47 10.72 -22.06
CA ASP A 448 -7.76 10.20 -22.49
C ASP A 448 -7.74 8.68 -22.70
N GLU A 449 -6.66 8.13 -23.27
CA GLU A 449 -6.46 6.67 -23.38
C GLU A 449 -6.35 6.00 -22.00
N PHE A 450 -5.62 6.64 -21.08
CA PHE A 450 -5.54 6.18 -19.70
C PHE A 450 -6.93 6.14 -19.07
N TRP A 451 -7.67 7.25 -19.14
CA TRP A 451 -9.00 7.32 -18.54
C TRP A 451 -10.02 6.44 -19.24
N SER A 452 -9.89 6.19 -20.54
CA SER A 452 -10.70 5.23 -21.31
C SER A 452 -10.49 3.80 -20.80
N THR A 453 -9.22 3.42 -20.57
CA THR A 453 -8.86 2.10 -20.03
C THR A 453 -9.40 1.90 -18.60
N PHE A 454 -9.41 2.96 -17.80
CA PHE A 454 -9.84 2.94 -16.40
C PHE A 454 -11.21 3.59 -16.18
N ARG A 455 -12.19 3.25 -17.04
CA ARG A 455 -13.61 3.53 -16.77
C ARG A 455 -14.28 2.35 -16.08
N SER A 456 -15.22 2.67 -15.20
CA SER A 456 -16.16 1.70 -14.63
C SER A 456 -17.25 1.36 -15.66
N ASP A 457 -17.97 0.25 -15.45
CA ASP A 457 -19.07 -0.19 -16.32
C ASP A 457 -20.17 0.88 -16.49
N GLY A 458 -20.31 1.77 -15.51
CA GLY A 458 -21.21 2.94 -15.56
C GLY A 458 -20.65 4.16 -16.31
N GLY A 459 -19.55 4.03 -17.06
CA GLY A 459 -18.94 5.09 -17.86
C GLY A 459 -18.14 6.14 -17.09
N GLY A 460 -18.22 6.17 -15.76
CA GLY A 460 -17.42 7.04 -14.89
C GLY A 460 -15.97 6.58 -14.70
N LYS A 461 -15.07 7.50 -14.34
CA LYS A 461 -13.66 7.17 -14.00
C LYS A 461 -13.61 6.22 -12.79
N MET A 462 -12.77 5.19 -12.85
CA MET A 462 -12.53 4.30 -11.71
C MET A 462 -11.94 5.08 -10.52
N SER A 463 -12.24 4.64 -9.30
CA SER A 463 -11.60 5.20 -8.11
C SER A 463 -10.11 4.89 -8.08
N TYR A 464 -9.30 5.75 -7.47
CA TYR A 464 -7.84 5.54 -7.33
C TYR A 464 -7.49 4.13 -6.82
N THR A 465 -8.19 3.66 -5.79
CA THR A 465 -7.97 2.31 -5.23
C THR A 465 -8.27 1.20 -6.24
N ALA A 466 -9.31 1.38 -7.06
CA ALA A 466 -9.67 0.43 -8.10
C ALA A 466 -8.64 0.41 -9.24
N ILE A 467 -8.12 1.58 -9.63
CA ILE A 467 -7.01 1.70 -10.61
C ILE A 467 -5.77 0.99 -10.06
N CYS A 468 -5.34 1.29 -8.84
CA CYS A 468 -4.20 0.62 -8.22
C CYS A 468 -4.39 -0.91 -8.12
N ALA A 469 -5.62 -1.38 -7.86
CA ALA A 469 -5.93 -2.81 -7.84
C ALA A 469 -5.81 -3.44 -9.25
N ALA A 470 -6.31 -2.77 -10.29
CA ALA A 470 -6.18 -3.19 -11.67
C ALA A 470 -4.71 -3.27 -12.10
N LEU A 471 -3.91 -2.24 -11.81
CA LEU A 471 -2.47 -2.23 -12.10
C LEU A 471 -1.69 -3.34 -11.36
N ARG A 472 -2.06 -3.65 -10.12
CA ARG A 472 -1.47 -4.79 -9.40
C ARG A 472 -1.82 -6.12 -10.08
N LYS A 473 -3.06 -6.26 -10.57
CA LYS A 473 -3.51 -7.47 -11.30
C LYS A 473 -2.75 -7.62 -12.62
N GLU A 474 -2.63 -6.55 -13.40
CA GLU A 474 -1.90 -6.50 -14.66
C GLU A 474 -0.43 -6.89 -14.47
N ARG A 475 0.28 -6.26 -13.52
CA ARG A 475 1.67 -6.62 -13.21
C ARG A 475 1.83 -8.06 -12.76
N LYS A 476 0.92 -8.56 -11.92
CA LYS A 476 0.94 -9.97 -11.51
C LYS A 476 0.70 -10.91 -12.69
N GLY A 477 -0.09 -10.51 -13.69
CA GLY A 477 -0.27 -11.21 -14.96
C GLY A 477 1.02 -11.24 -15.77
N GLY A 478 1.58 -10.07 -16.07
CA GLY A 478 2.83 -9.94 -16.83
C GLY A 478 4.02 -10.65 -16.16
N ASP A 479 4.16 -10.55 -14.84
CA ASP A 479 5.19 -11.28 -14.09
C ASP A 479 5.02 -12.81 -14.21
N LYS A 480 3.78 -13.31 -14.24
CA LYS A 480 3.52 -14.73 -14.43
C LYS A 480 3.85 -15.18 -15.86
N GLU A 481 3.48 -14.38 -16.85
CA GLU A 481 3.77 -14.66 -18.26
C GLU A 481 5.28 -14.66 -18.53
N LEU A 482 6.01 -13.65 -18.06
CA LEU A 482 7.47 -13.61 -18.15
C LEU A 482 8.13 -14.76 -17.40
N ALA A 483 7.62 -15.13 -16.22
CA ALA A 483 8.13 -16.27 -15.49
C ALA A 483 7.79 -17.62 -16.15
N ALA A 484 6.70 -17.72 -16.91
CA ALA A 484 6.39 -18.90 -17.72
C ALA A 484 7.33 -18.97 -18.93
N LYS A 485 7.49 -17.85 -19.65
CA LYS A 485 8.43 -17.71 -20.77
C LYS A 485 9.86 -18.05 -20.36
N ALA A 486 10.31 -17.57 -19.20
CA ALA A 486 11.62 -17.90 -18.65
C ALA A 486 11.78 -19.41 -18.36
N ARG A 487 10.75 -20.09 -17.88
CA ARG A 487 10.80 -21.54 -17.63
C ARG A 487 10.83 -22.33 -18.93
N GLU A 488 10.05 -21.92 -19.91
CA GLU A 488 10.00 -22.54 -21.24
C GLU A 488 11.34 -22.38 -21.97
N GLU A 489 11.89 -21.16 -21.97
CA GLU A 489 13.09 -20.84 -22.73
C GLU A 489 14.37 -21.46 -22.14
N TYR A 490 14.51 -21.49 -20.81
CA TYR A 490 15.73 -22.00 -20.17
C TYR A 490 15.66 -23.48 -19.81
N GLY A 491 14.48 -24.13 -19.86
CA GLY A 491 14.32 -25.57 -19.61
C GLY A 491 15.09 -26.07 -18.38
N ASP A 492 16.06 -26.96 -18.59
CA ASP A 492 16.90 -27.54 -17.54
C ASP A 492 17.86 -26.53 -16.90
N GLU A 493 18.30 -25.51 -17.66
CA GLU A 493 19.15 -24.43 -17.15
C GLU A 493 18.39 -23.45 -16.23
N PHE A 494 17.06 -23.53 -16.18
CA PHE A 494 16.24 -22.62 -15.37
C PHE A 494 16.70 -22.62 -13.90
N LYS A 495 16.99 -23.79 -13.33
CA LYS A 495 17.45 -23.90 -11.93
C LYS A 495 18.78 -23.20 -11.70
N VAL A 496 19.68 -23.22 -12.67
CA VAL A 496 21.01 -22.61 -12.57
C VAL A 496 20.88 -21.09 -12.68
N LYS A 497 20.20 -20.61 -13.73
CA LYS A 497 20.06 -19.17 -14.03
C LYS A 497 19.15 -18.44 -13.04
N PHE A 498 18.08 -19.08 -12.58
CA PHE A 498 17.08 -18.48 -11.69
C PHE A 498 17.20 -19.01 -10.27
N SER A 499 18.38 -18.87 -9.69
CA SER A 499 18.65 -19.22 -8.30
C SER A 499 19.35 -18.09 -7.56
N TYR A 500 19.28 -18.13 -6.24
CA TYR A 500 20.00 -17.20 -5.38
C TYR A 500 20.61 -17.95 -4.20
N TRP A 501 21.69 -17.39 -3.65
CA TRP A 501 22.34 -17.94 -2.46
C TRP A 501 21.58 -17.50 -1.20
N ASP A 502 21.10 -18.46 -0.41
CA ASP A 502 20.51 -18.18 0.90
C ASP A 502 21.58 -18.30 1.99
N SER A 503 22.08 -17.15 2.43
CA SER A 503 23.14 -17.04 3.44
C SER A 503 22.80 -17.68 4.78
N LYS A 504 21.52 -17.86 5.12
CA LYS A 504 21.12 -18.50 6.38
C LYS A 504 21.32 -20.01 6.35
N THR A 505 21.08 -20.60 5.19
CA THR A 505 21.17 -22.05 5.00
C THR A 505 22.45 -22.46 4.29
N ASN A 506 23.20 -21.51 3.73
CA ASN A 506 24.35 -21.74 2.88
C ASN A 506 24.03 -22.67 1.69
N THR A 507 22.82 -22.53 1.13
CA THR A 507 22.35 -23.34 -0.01
C THR A 507 21.86 -22.45 -1.14
N GLN A 508 21.99 -22.95 -2.37
CA GLN A 508 21.42 -22.34 -3.55
C GLN A 508 19.91 -22.66 -3.61
N LYS A 509 19.07 -21.63 -3.64
CA LYS A 509 17.61 -21.77 -3.74
C LYS A 509 17.12 -21.29 -5.09
N VAL A 510 16.34 -22.12 -5.77
CA VAL A 510 15.66 -21.75 -7.01
C VAL A 510 14.58 -20.72 -6.71
N MET A 511 14.49 -19.67 -7.51
CA MET A 511 13.47 -18.64 -7.40
C MET A 511 12.10 -19.25 -7.66
N SER A 512 11.20 -19.15 -6.67
CA SER A 512 9.83 -19.67 -6.78
C SER A 512 8.80 -18.60 -7.16
N LYS A 513 9.09 -17.33 -6.89
CA LYS A 513 8.14 -16.22 -7.09
C LYS A 513 8.21 -15.70 -8.51
N ALA A 514 7.06 -15.59 -9.17
CA ALA A 514 6.93 -15.07 -10.53
C ALA A 514 7.60 -13.70 -10.71
N SER A 515 7.40 -12.76 -9.78
CA SER A 515 8.01 -11.42 -9.85
C SER A 515 9.54 -11.44 -9.78
N SER A 516 10.13 -12.33 -8.97
CA SER A 516 11.58 -12.49 -8.87
C SER A 516 12.16 -13.09 -10.15
N ILE A 517 11.48 -14.10 -10.70
CA ILE A 517 11.85 -14.74 -11.96
C ILE A 517 11.73 -13.73 -13.12
N ALA A 518 10.63 -12.99 -13.20
CA ALA A 518 10.41 -11.98 -14.24
C ALA A 518 11.47 -10.88 -14.21
N LYS A 519 11.83 -10.39 -13.01
CA LYS A 519 12.91 -9.40 -12.85
C LYS A 519 14.25 -9.93 -13.37
N GLU A 520 14.61 -11.14 -12.98
CA GLU A 520 15.86 -11.77 -13.41
C GLU A 520 15.86 -12.06 -14.91
N TYR A 521 14.71 -12.45 -15.47
CA TYR A 521 14.55 -12.69 -16.90
C TYR A 521 14.75 -11.40 -17.71
N LYS A 522 14.16 -10.28 -17.28
CA LYS A 522 14.40 -8.97 -17.89
C LYS A 522 15.87 -8.57 -17.85
N ARG A 523 16.54 -8.78 -16.70
CA ARG A 523 17.98 -8.53 -16.54
C ARG A 523 18.83 -9.36 -17.50
N LEU A 524 18.50 -10.63 -17.71
CA LEU A 524 19.21 -11.52 -18.63
C LEU A 524 18.95 -11.18 -20.11
N LYS A 525 17.82 -10.53 -20.40
CA LYS A 525 17.41 -10.14 -21.75
C LYS A 525 17.76 -8.70 -22.14
N GLY A 526 18.15 -7.86 -21.19
CA GLY A 526 18.32 -6.42 -21.42
C GLY A 526 16.98 -5.75 -21.74
N LEU A 527 15.94 -6.05 -20.95
CA LEU A 527 14.58 -5.51 -21.06
C LEU A 527 14.20 -4.58 -19.90
#